data_AF-E9T296-F1
#
_entry.id   AF-E9T296-F1
#
_cell.length_a   1.000
_cell.length_b   1.000
_cell.length_c   1.000
_cell.angle_alpha   90.00
_cell.angle_beta   90.00
_cell.angle_gamma   90.00
#
_symmetry.space_group_name_H-M   'P 1'
#
loop_
_entity.id
_entity.type
_entity.pdbx_description
1 polymer ?
#
loop_
_entity_poly.entity_id
_entity_poly.type
_entity_poly.pdbx_seq_one_letter_code
_entity_poly.pdbx_strand_id
1 'polypeptide(L)'
;MYLVFTEGYSATAGESAVRAELCDEALRLGRLLCELVPAEPEVWGLSALMCLQDSRRDTRVDATGRAVPLDEQNRGRWNRERIAEGLVCMTVASESGGGRYAIEASIAAAHAVAPTFADTDWVGIVGAYDRLPALRESPAVRINRAVAVSFRDGPDVGLRVVDELGTPGADRLEHVVAAVRADLLRRAGRPQEAAQV
;
A
#
# COMPACT_ATOMS: atom_id res chain seq x y z
N MET A 1 -13.96 8.52 -6.26
CA MET A 1 -14.06 7.30 -5.44
C MET A 1 -12.75 7.01 -4.71
N TYR A 2 -11.65 6.70 -5.42
CA TYR A 2 -10.37 6.40 -4.75
C TYR A 2 -9.87 7.51 -3.81
N LEU A 3 -9.97 8.79 -4.21
CA LEU A 3 -9.59 9.91 -3.34
C LEU A 3 -10.44 9.97 -2.06
N VAL A 4 -11.75 9.72 -2.16
CA VAL A 4 -12.66 9.70 -1.00
C VAL A 4 -12.29 8.55 -0.05
N PHE A 5 -11.96 7.38 -0.61
CA PHE A 5 -11.46 6.25 0.16
C PHE A 5 -10.13 6.58 0.85
N THR A 6 -9.15 7.15 0.13
CA THR A 6 -7.84 7.48 0.71
C THR A 6 -7.95 8.54 1.79
N GLU A 7 -8.83 9.53 1.66
CA GLU A 7 -9.10 10.54 2.68
C GLU A 7 -9.72 9.92 3.95
N GLY A 8 -10.69 9.00 3.79
CA GLY A 8 -11.26 8.24 4.91
C GLY A 8 -10.25 7.30 5.57
N TYR A 9 -9.38 6.69 4.77
CA TYR A 9 -8.40 5.67 5.18
C TYR A 9 -7.10 6.22 5.80
N SER A 10 -6.74 7.46 5.44
CA SER A 10 -5.45 8.07 5.83
C SER A 10 -5.57 9.04 7.00
N ALA A 11 -6.78 9.39 7.45
CA ALA A 11 -7.13 10.38 8.49
C ALA A 11 -5.93 10.86 9.35
N THR A 12 -5.18 11.82 8.80
CA THR A 12 -4.00 12.44 9.41
C THR A 12 -4.33 13.68 10.24
N ALA A 13 -5.59 14.13 10.31
CA ALA A 13 -6.07 15.11 11.29
C ALA A 13 -7.61 15.21 11.29
N GLY A 14 -8.24 15.10 12.47
CA GLY A 14 -9.67 15.31 12.69
C GLY A 14 -10.19 14.50 13.88
N GLU A 15 -11.14 15.04 14.65
CA GLU A 15 -11.69 14.46 15.90
C GLU A 15 -12.31 13.06 15.76
N SER A 16 -12.44 12.51 14.55
CA SER A 16 -12.70 11.09 14.31
C SER A 16 -11.55 10.48 13.49
N ALA A 17 -10.69 9.73 14.15
CA ALA A 17 -9.73 8.86 13.46
C ALA A 17 -10.52 7.85 12.62
N VAL A 18 -10.37 7.91 11.29
CA VAL A 18 -11.12 7.17 10.26
C VAL A 18 -12.59 7.60 10.14
N ARG A 19 -12.93 8.31 9.05
CA ARG A 19 -14.34 8.47 8.64
C ARG A 19 -14.81 7.15 8.05
N ALA A 20 -15.09 6.19 8.93
CA ALA A 20 -15.42 4.82 8.56
C ALA A 20 -16.54 4.76 7.52
N GLU A 21 -17.52 5.64 7.68
CA GLU A 21 -18.65 5.85 6.77
C GLU A 21 -18.22 6.18 5.33
N LEU A 22 -17.15 6.96 5.13
CA LEU A 22 -16.65 7.29 3.77
C LEU A 22 -16.00 6.10 3.09
N CYS A 23 -15.26 5.29 3.84
CA CYS A 23 -14.66 4.07 3.31
C CYS A 23 -15.75 3.04 2.99
N ASP A 24 -16.77 2.91 3.86
CA ASP A 24 -17.89 1.99 3.65
C ASP A 24 -18.74 2.40 2.44
N GLU A 25 -18.98 3.71 2.28
CA GLU A 25 -19.67 4.25 1.11
C GLU A 25 -18.85 4.08 -0.17
N ALA A 26 -17.53 4.31 -0.13
CA ALA A 26 -16.67 4.08 -1.28
C ALA A 26 -16.67 2.59 -1.72
N LEU A 27 -16.68 1.66 -0.76
CA LEU A 27 -16.81 0.22 -1.03
C LEU A 27 -18.17 -0.12 -1.61
N ARG A 28 -19.26 0.45 -1.07
CA ARG A 28 -20.62 0.28 -1.60
C ARG A 28 -20.71 0.76 -3.05
N LEU A 29 -20.17 1.94 -3.34
CA LEU A 29 -20.15 2.49 -4.70
C LEU A 29 -19.25 1.68 -5.64
N GLY A 30 -18.13 1.14 -5.16
CA GLY A 30 -17.25 0.25 -5.94
C GLY A 30 -17.98 -1.00 -6.42
N ARG A 31 -18.73 -1.66 -5.53
CA ARG A 31 -19.58 -2.81 -5.87
C ARG A 31 -20.63 -2.45 -6.91
N LEU A 32 -21.33 -1.33 -6.70
CA LEU A 32 -22.34 -0.87 -7.64
C LEU A 32 -21.75 -0.61 -9.02
N LEU A 33 -20.54 -0.05 -9.12
CA LEU A 33 -19.86 0.10 -10.40
C LEU A 33 -19.51 -1.25 -11.03
N CYS A 34 -19.04 -2.23 -10.25
CA CYS A 34 -18.75 -3.58 -10.76
C CYS A 34 -20.01 -4.22 -11.38
N GLU A 35 -21.19 -3.96 -10.80
CA GLU A 35 -22.48 -4.43 -11.33
C GLU A 35 -22.92 -3.66 -12.58
N LEU A 36 -22.73 -2.34 -12.61
CA LEU A 36 -23.19 -1.48 -13.72
C LEU A 36 -22.29 -1.55 -14.96
N VAL A 37 -20.98 -1.74 -14.78
CA VAL A 37 -19.99 -1.77 -15.86
C VAL A 37 -19.04 -2.98 -15.71
N PRO A 38 -19.56 -4.23 -15.75
CA PRO A 38 -18.77 -5.42 -15.45
C PRO A 38 -17.63 -5.69 -16.43
N ALA A 39 -17.66 -5.09 -17.63
CA ALA A 39 -16.61 -5.22 -18.63
C ALA A 39 -15.43 -4.23 -18.43
N GLU A 40 -15.51 -3.30 -17.48
CA GLU A 40 -14.46 -2.31 -17.22
C GLU A 40 -13.45 -2.85 -16.16
N PRO A 41 -12.24 -3.28 -16.56
CA PRO A 41 -11.28 -3.90 -15.64
C PRO A 41 -10.79 -2.97 -14.52
N GLU A 42 -10.68 -1.66 -14.75
CA GLU A 42 -10.19 -0.73 -13.72
C GLU A 42 -11.18 -0.59 -12.55
N VAL A 43 -12.49 -0.80 -12.78
CA VAL A 43 -13.52 -0.80 -11.73
C VAL A 43 -13.34 -1.98 -10.78
N TRP A 44 -13.06 -3.17 -11.33
CA TRP A 44 -12.73 -4.36 -10.55
C TRP A 44 -11.39 -4.20 -9.82
N GLY A 45 -10.37 -3.68 -10.50
CA GLY A 45 -9.07 -3.41 -9.89
C GLY A 45 -9.16 -2.43 -8.72
N LEU A 46 -9.95 -1.35 -8.88
CA LEU A 46 -10.16 -0.37 -7.82
C LEU A 46 -10.92 -0.96 -6.64
N SER A 47 -11.97 -1.75 -6.90
CA SER A 47 -12.74 -2.43 -5.85
C SER A 47 -11.88 -3.44 -5.08
N ALA A 48 -11.01 -4.18 -5.79
CA ALA A 48 -10.03 -5.06 -5.19
C ALA A 48 -9.08 -4.31 -4.25
N LEU A 49 -8.49 -3.21 -4.73
CA LEU A 49 -7.56 -2.39 -3.96
C LEU A 49 -8.22 -1.84 -2.69
N MET A 50 -9.43 -1.27 -2.79
CA MET A 50 -10.14 -0.72 -1.64
C MET A 50 -10.47 -1.81 -0.62
N CYS A 51 -10.98 -2.97 -1.04
CA CYS A 51 -11.28 -4.07 -0.13
C CYS A 51 -10.03 -4.56 0.61
N LEU A 52 -8.92 -4.73 -0.10
CA LEU A 52 -7.66 -5.20 0.48
C LEU A 52 -7.06 -4.18 1.45
N GLN A 53 -7.11 -2.88 1.10
CA GLN A 53 -6.69 -1.81 2.01
C GLN A 53 -7.58 -1.75 3.25
N ASP A 54 -8.89 -1.89 3.07
CA ASP A 54 -9.89 -1.84 4.14
C ASP A 54 -9.75 -3.01 5.12
N SER A 55 -9.31 -4.18 4.65
CA SER A 55 -9.20 -5.38 5.47
C SER A 55 -8.39 -5.21 6.76
N ARG A 56 -7.46 -4.26 6.78
CA ARG A 56 -6.58 -3.98 7.93
C ARG A 56 -6.97 -2.73 8.73
N ARG A 57 -8.10 -2.07 8.42
CA ARG A 57 -8.54 -0.80 9.00
C ARG A 57 -8.38 -0.77 10.53
N ASP A 58 -8.90 -1.79 11.21
CA ASP A 58 -8.95 -1.90 12.68
C ASP A 58 -7.61 -2.17 13.36
N THR A 59 -6.53 -2.29 12.57
CA THR A 59 -5.17 -2.53 13.06
C THR A 59 -4.20 -1.41 12.70
N ARG A 60 -4.67 -0.37 11.96
CA ARG A 60 -3.81 0.74 11.51
C ARG A 60 -3.48 1.73 12.61
N VAL A 61 -4.29 1.79 13.67
CA VAL A 61 -4.11 2.69 14.80
C VAL A 61 -4.15 1.89 16.10
N ASP A 62 -3.31 2.26 17.06
CA ASP A 62 -3.34 1.68 18.40
C ASP A 62 -4.40 2.37 19.29
N ALA A 63 -4.51 1.91 20.55
CA ALA A 63 -5.45 2.47 21.52
C ALA A 63 -5.19 3.95 21.87
N THR A 64 -4.02 4.48 21.51
CA THR A 64 -3.65 5.90 21.70
C THR A 64 -3.86 6.74 20.44
N GLY A 65 -4.36 6.12 19.37
CA GLY A 65 -4.59 6.77 18.07
C GLY A 65 -3.34 6.92 17.21
N ARG A 66 -2.22 6.26 17.57
CA ARG A 66 -0.97 6.33 16.79
C ARG A 66 -0.99 5.33 15.66
N ALA A 67 -0.43 5.73 14.52
CA ALA A 67 -0.26 4.83 13.37
C ALA A 67 0.65 3.65 13.72
N VAL A 68 0.20 2.43 13.41
CA VAL A 68 0.94 1.18 13.61
C VAL A 68 1.64 0.80 12.31
N PRO A 69 2.98 0.64 12.31
CA PRO A 69 3.75 0.16 11.16
C PRO A 69 3.20 -1.16 10.61
N LEU A 70 3.24 -1.36 9.29
CA LEU A 70 2.61 -2.51 8.65
C LEU A 70 3.16 -3.87 9.14
N ASP A 71 4.43 -3.92 9.52
CA ASP A 71 5.11 -5.09 10.11
C ASP A 71 4.74 -5.35 11.57
N GLU A 72 4.15 -4.38 12.25
CA GLU A 72 3.68 -4.47 13.64
C GLU A 72 2.16 -4.71 13.74
N GLN A 73 1.43 -4.57 12.63
CA GLN A 73 -0.03 -4.80 12.60
C GLN A 73 -0.34 -6.29 12.84
N ASN A 74 -1.30 -6.56 13.74
CA ASN A 74 -1.77 -7.92 13.98
C ASN A 74 -2.62 -8.43 12.80
N ARG A 75 -1.98 -9.15 11.86
CA ARG A 75 -2.62 -9.75 10.68
C ARG A 75 -3.75 -10.74 11.02
N GLY A 76 -3.71 -11.34 12.21
CA GLY A 76 -4.79 -12.21 12.71
C GLY A 76 -6.11 -11.47 12.94
N ARG A 77 -6.06 -10.13 13.08
CA ARG A 77 -7.23 -9.26 13.22
C ARG A 77 -7.70 -8.64 11.90
N TRP A 78 -7.07 -8.96 10.77
CA TRP A 78 -7.51 -8.45 9.48
C TRP A 78 -8.81 -9.13 9.04
N ASN A 79 -9.73 -8.34 8.49
CA ASN A 79 -11.04 -8.78 8.06
C ASN A 79 -10.91 -9.74 6.87
N ARG A 80 -11.16 -11.03 7.13
CA ARG A 80 -11.03 -12.10 6.13
C ARG A 80 -12.06 -12.03 5.02
N GLU A 81 -13.27 -11.54 5.30
CA GLU A 81 -14.31 -11.36 4.29
C GLU A 81 -13.90 -10.28 3.29
N ARG A 82 -13.35 -9.16 3.76
CA ARG A 82 -12.79 -8.10 2.92
C ARG A 82 -11.63 -8.59 2.06
N ILE A 83 -10.75 -9.41 2.62
CA ILE A 83 -9.66 -10.03 1.85
C ILE A 83 -10.23 -10.91 0.74
N ALA A 84 -11.17 -11.80 1.06
CA ALA A 84 -11.79 -12.69 0.09
C ALA A 84 -12.49 -11.91 -1.03
N GLU A 85 -13.27 -10.89 -0.67
CA GLU A 85 -13.93 -9.99 -1.63
C GLU A 85 -12.92 -9.29 -2.57
N GLY A 86 -11.83 -8.76 -2.00
CA GLY A 86 -10.79 -8.10 -2.78
C GLY A 86 -10.09 -9.05 -3.75
N LEU A 87 -9.84 -10.30 -3.33
CA LEU A 87 -9.24 -11.33 -4.18
C LEU A 87 -10.16 -11.72 -5.35
N VAL A 88 -11.47 -11.86 -5.11
CA VAL A 88 -12.45 -12.11 -6.19
C VAL A 88 -12.42 -10.98 -7.22
N CYS A 89 -12.47 -9.73 -6.77
CA CYS A 89 -12.41 -8.57 -7.67
C CYS A 89 -11.09 -8.54 -8.46
N MET A 90 -9.97 -8.90 -7.82
CA MET A 90 -8.66 -8.95 -8.46
C MET A 90 -8.57 -10.01 -9.55
N THR A 91 -9.18 -11.19 -9.34
CA THR A 91 -9.28 -12.24 -10.37
C THR A 91 -10.03 -11.72 -11.58
N VAL A 92 -11.21 -11.13 -11.40
CA VAL A 92 -12.01 -10.58 -12.50
C VAL A 92 -11.27 -9.46 -13.24
N ALA A 93 -10.62 -8.56 -12.51
CA ALA A 93 -9.81 -7.50 -13.09
C ALA A 93 -8.68 -8.06 -13.97
N SER A 94 -8.00 -9.11 -13.49
CA SER A 94 -6.89 -9.74 -14.21
C SER A 94 -7.35 -10.44 -15.49
N GLU A 95 -8.49 -11.14 -15.43
CA GLU A 95 -9.10 -11.80 -16.59
C GLU A 95 -9.60 -10.80 -17.64
N SER A 96 -9.95 -9.59 -17.22
CA SER A 96 -10.50 -8.52 -18.08
C SER A 96 -9.45 -7.55 -18.65
N GLY A 97 -8.16 -7.88 -18.54
CA GLY A 97 -7.04 -7.09 -19.09
C GLY A 97 -6.22 -6.31 -18.05
N GLY A 98 -6.67 -6.28 -16.80
CA GLY A 98 -5.97 -5.63 -15.69
C GLY A 98 -5.96 -4.11 -15.80
N GLY A 99 -4.90 -3.49 -15.27
CA GLY A 99 -4.80 -2.03 -15.21
C GLY A 99 -3.98 -1.58 -14.01
N ARG A 100 -3.91 -0.27 -13.81
CA ARG A 100 -3.18 0.34 -12.70
C ARG A 100 -3.71 -0.17 -11.36
N TYR A 101 -5.03 -0.14 -11.15
CA TYR A 101 -5.58 -0.55 -9.87
C TYR A 101 -5.44 -2.05 -9.62
N ALA A 102 -5.44 -2.89 -10.66
CA ALA A 102 -5.15 -4.31 -10.52
C ALA A 102 -3.70 -4.56 -10.05
N ILE A 103 -2.73 -3.77 -10.56
CA ILE A 103 -1.33 -3.85 -10.12
C ILE A 103 -1.20 -3.37 -8.66
N GLU A 104 -1.79 -2.22 -8.32
CA GLU A 104 -1.79 -1.72 -6.93
C GLU A 104 -2.49 -2.72 -5.98
N ALA A 105 -3.59 -3.34 -6.41
CA ALA A 105 -4.29 -4.38 -5.66
C ALA A 105 -3.43 -5.62 -5.44
N SER A 106 -2.63 -6.03 -6.43
CA SER A 106 -1.71 -7.18 -6.28
C SER A 106 -0.67 -6.97 -5.17
N ILE A 107 -0.20 -5.72 -4.99
CA ILE A 107 0.71 -5.36 -3.89
C ILE A 107 -0.02 -5.48 -2.54
N ALA A 108 -1.25 -4.95 -2.46
CA ALA A 108 -2.05 -5.06 -1.24
C ALA A 108 -2.41 -6.52 -0.91
N ALA A 109 -2.70 -7.34 -1.94
CA ALA A 109 -3.00 -8.76 -1.81
C ALA A 109 -1.80 -9.54 -1.27
N ALA A 110 -0.59 -9.30 -1.78
CA ALA A 110 0.63 -9.96 -1.32
C ALA A 110 0.86 -9.77 0.19
N HIS A 111 0.50 -8.61 0.74
CA HIS A 111 0.47 -8.40 2.18
C HIS A 111 -0.70 -9.13 2.85
N ALA A 112 -1.93 -8.96 2.33
CA ALA A 112 -3.16 -9.49 2.91
C ALA A 112 -3.17 -11.01 3.09
N VAL A 113 -2.58 -11.75 2.15
CA VAL A 113 -2.60 -13.22 2.14
C VAL A 113 -1.45 -13.85 2.91
N ALA A 114 -0.36 -13.11 3.14
CA ALA A 114 0.81 -13.64 3.83
C ALA A 114 0.56 -13.81 5.35
N PRO A 115 0.81 -15.00 5.93
CA PRO A 115 0.56 -15.27 7.35
C PRO A 115 1.33 -14.33 8.30
N THR A 116 2.59 -14.04 7.98
CA THR A 116 3.42 -13.09 8.70
C THR A 116 4.02 -12.04 7.77
N PHE A 117 4.56 -10.96 8.34
CA PHE A 117 5.26 -9.96 7.54
C PHE A 117 6.47 -10.53 6.79
N ALA A 118 7.21 -11.45 7.41
CA ALA A 118 8.36 -12.11 6.80
C ALA A 118 7.96 -13.00 5.61
N ASP A 119 6.76 -13.59 5.62
CA ASP A 119 6.23 -14.43 4.53
C ASP A 119 5.63 -13.62 3.37
N THR A 120 5.71 -12.29 3.41
CA THR A 120 5.21 -11.43 2.32
C THR A 120 5.98 -11.74 1.04
N ASP A 121 5.28 -11.90 -0.09
CA ASP A 121 5.90 -12.09 -1.40
C ASP A 121 6.54 -10.79 -1.92
N TRP A 122 7.74 -10.49 -1.42
CA TRP A 122 8.51 -9.31 -1.83
C TRP A 122 8.97 -9.39 -3.29
N VAL A 123 9.15 -10.59 -3.84
CA VAL A 123 9.48 -10.76 -5.26
C VAL A 123 8.33 -10.29 -6.14
N GLY A 124 7.11 -10.74 -5.83
CA GLY A 124 5.88 -10.30 -6.51
C GLY A 124 5.63 -8.81 -6.34
N ILE A 125 5.83 -8.25 -5.14
CA ILE A 125 5.67 -6.82 -4.88
C ILE A 125 6.65 -5.97 -5.71
N VAL A 126 7.93 -6.35 -5.78
CA VAL A 126 8.89 -5.61 -6.61
C VAL A 126 8.48 -5.68 -8.09
N GLY A 127 8.09 -6.86 -8.59
CA GLY A 127 7.60 -7.02 -9.96
C GLY A 127 6.33 -6.21 -10.27
N ALA A 128 5.46 -6.01 -9.28
CA ALA A 128 4.31 -5.11 -9.41
C ALA A 128 4.75 -3.63 -9.50
N TYR A 129 5.67 -3.20 -8.63
CA TYR A 129 6.23 -1.84 -8.69
C TYR A 129 7.01 -1.57 -9.98
N ASP A 130 7.68 -2.57 -10.55
CA ASP A 130 8.39 -2.44 -11.84
C ASP A 130 7.46 -2.11 -13.01
N ARG A 131 6.19 -2.52 -12.93
CA ARG A 131 5.18 -2.28 -13.99
C ARG A 131 4.47 -0.93 -13.88
N LEU A 132 4.38 -0.35 -12.68
CA LEU A 132 3.61 0.89 -12.44
C LEU A 132 4.12 2.12 -13.22
N PRO A 133 5.44 2.37 -13.37
CA PRO A 133 5.94 3.55 -14.10
C PRO A 133 5.45 3.65 -15.55
N ALA A 134 5.24 2.52 -16.22
CA ALA A 134 4.72 2.49 -17.59
C ALA A 134 3.27 3.01 -17.70
N LEU A 135 2.50 2.96 -16.61
CA LEU A 135 1.13 3.47 -16.53
C LEU A 135 1.07 4.88 -15.94
N ARG A 136 1.91 5.15 -14.94
CA ARG A 136 1.98 6.44 -14.27
C ARG A 136 3.32 6.59 -13.54
N GLU A 137 4.16 7.49 -14.03
CA GLU A 137 5.34 7.89 -13.27
C GLU A 137 4.94 8.63 -11.99
N SER A 138 5.50 8.19 -10.87
CA SER A 138 5.29 8.82 -9.57
C SER A 138 6.51 8.62 -8.68
N PRO A 139 7.05 9.68 -8.05
CA PRO A 139 8.16 9.51 -7.11
C PRO A 139 7.79 8.62 -5.92
N ALA A 140 6.53 8.63 -5.47
CA ALA A 140 6.06 7.72 -4.42
C ALA A 140 6.14 6.24 -4.83
N VAL A 141 5.86 5.92 -6.11
CA VAL A 141 6.02 4.55 -6.65
C VAL A 141 7.48 4.13 -6.59
N ARG A 142 8.42 5.03 -6.96
CA ARG A 142 9.86 4.75 -6.91
C ARG A 142 10.37 4.53 -5.48
N ILE A 143 9.92 5.35 -4.53
CA ILE A 143 10.29 5.22 -3.11
C ILE A 143 9.74 3.91 -2.54
N ASN A 144 8.47 3.60 -2.77
CA ASN A 144 7.86 2.36 -2.28
C ASN A 144 8.52 1.11 -2.91
N ARG A 145 8.93 1.20 -4.17
CA ARG A 145 9.75 0.16 -4.81
C ARG A 145 11.07 -0.04 -4.09
N ALA A 146 11.77 1.03 -3.73
CA ALA A 146 13.05 0.95 -3.00
C ALA A 146 12.88 0.25 -1.65
N VAL A 147 11.78 0.54 -0.94
CA VAL A 147 11.39 -0.18 0.29
C VAL A 147 11.17 -1.66 0.01
N ALA A 148 10.42 -2.02 -1.04
CA ALA A 148 10.19 -3.42 -1.38
C ALA A 148 11.49 -4.17 -1.73
N VAL A 149 12.39 -3.53 -2.48
CA VAL A 149 13.73 -4.05 -2.78
C VAL A 149 14.54 -4.27 -1.50
N SER A 150 14.41 -3.39 -0.50
CA SER A 150 15.09 -3.56 0.78
C SER A 150 14.67 -4.83 1.53
N PHE A 151 13.41 -5.24 1.40
CA PHE A 151 12.89 -6.46 2.01
C PHE A 151 13.22 -7.71 1.19
N ARG A 152 13.32 -7.59 -0.13
CA ARG A 152 13.70 -8.70 -1.03
C ARG A 152 15.20 -9.00 -0.99
N ASP A 153 16.03 -7.96 -1.08
CA ASP A 153 17.48 -8.05 -1.35
C ASP A 153 18.34 -7.58 -0.17
N GLY A 154 17.72 -7.05 0.89
CA GLY A 154 18.39 -6.55 2.09
C GLY A 154 18.43 -5.01 2.19
N PRO A 155 18.53 -4.48 3.42
CA PRO A 155 18.38 -3.05 3.68
C PRO A 155 19.42 -2.18 2.97
N ASP A 156 20.67 -2.65 2.83
CA ASP A 156 21.73 -1.93 2.11
C ASP A 156 21.45 -1.78 0.60
N VAL A 157 20.77 -2.77 -0.01
CA VAL A 157 20.36 -2.67 -1.41
C VAL A 157 19.27 -1.62 -1.56
N GLY A 158 18.29 -1.62 -0.66
CA GLY A 158 17.26 -0.59 -0.60
C GLY A 158 17.81 0.81 -0.39
N LEU A 159 18.78 0.97 0.52
CA LEU A 159 19.45 2.25 0.79
C LEU A 159 20.11 2.82 -0.46
N ARG A 160 20.86 2.00 -1.20
CA ARG A 160 21.47 2.45 -2.47
C ARG A 160 20.42 2.94 -3.46
N VAL A 161 19.31 2.21 -3.60
CA VAL A 161 18.22 2.62 -4.50
C VAL A 161 17.62 3.96 -4.03
N VAL A 162 17.42 4.16 -2.72
CA VAL A 162 16.91 5.43 -2.16
C VAL A 162 17.89 6.57 -2.42
N ASP A 163 19.20 6.35 -2.19
CA ASP A 163 20.23 7.37 -2.40
C ASP A 163 20.34 7.76 -3.90
N GLU A 164 20.16 6.80 -4.83
CA GLU A 164 20.14 7.03 -6.28
C GLU A 164 18.91 7.82 -6.77
N LEU A 165 17.79 7.77 -6.04
CA LEU A 165 16.61 8.60 -6.37
C LEU A 165 16.89 10.10 -6.18
N GLY A 166 17.94 10.44 -5.42
CA GLY A 166 18.29 11.80 -5.00
C GLY A 166 17.19 12.42 -4.12
N THR A 167 17.39 13.67 -3.67
CA THR A 167 16.29 14.51 -3.22
C THR A 167 15.54 14.95 -4.48
N PRO A 168 14.37 14.38 -4.81
CA PRO A 168 13.65 14.86 -5.99
C PRO A 168 13.36 16.33 -5.74
N GLY A 169 13.55 17.20 -6.74
CA GLY A 169 13.25 18.64 -6.67
C GLY A 169 11.76 18.99 -6.48
N ALA A 170 11.01 18.13 -5.78
CA ALA A 170 9.68 18.34 -5.28
C ALA A 170 9.74 18.24 -3.76
N ASP A 171 9.79 19.38 -3.09
CA ASP A 171 9.79 19.58 -1.62
C ASP A 171 8.76 18.71 -0.86
N ARG A 172 7.73 18.22 -1.55
CA ARG A 172 6.63 17.42 -0.98
C ARG A 172 6.98 15.97 -0.59
N LEU A 173 8.13 15.44 -0.99
CA LEU A 173 8.50 14.05 -0.66
C LEU A 173 9.84 13.92 0.05
N GLU A 174 10.53 15.02 0.30
CA GLU A 174 11.82 15.03 1.01
C GLU A 174 11.72 14.35 2.37
N HIS A 175 10.69 14.67 3.15
CA HIS A 175 10.42 14.08 4.46
C HIS A 175 10.06 12.58 4.37
N VAL A 176 9.44 12.14 3.27
CA VAL A 176 9.16 10.72 3.05
C VAL A 176 10.44 9.96 2.71
N VAL A 177 11.29 10.53 1.85
CA VAL A 177 12.60 9.97 1.51
C VAL A 177 13.49 9.88 2.76
N ALA A 178 13.54 10.94 3.56
CA ALA A 178 14.28 10.98 4.83
C ALA A 178 13.77 9.91 5.81
N ALA A 179 12.46 9.80 6.00
CA ALA A 179 11.88 8.79 6.89
C ALA A 179 12.18 7.36 6.43
N VAL A 180 12.07 7.08 5.12
CA VAL A 180 12.43 5.78 4.55
C VAL A 180 13.91 5.48 4.75
N ARG A 181 14.79 6.44 4.46
CA ARG A 181 16.24 6.29 4.62
C ARG A 181 16.61 6.02 6.07
N ALA A 182 16.04 6.75 7.03
CA ALA A 182 16.24 6.53 8.45
C ALA A 182 15.78 5.12 8.90
N ASP A 183 14.61 4.66 8.45
CA ASP A 183 14.13 3.31 8.76
C ASP A 183 15.05 2.22 8.18
N LEU A 184 15.50 2.38 6.93
CA LEU A 184 16.42 1.43 6.31
C LEU A 184 17.79 1.39 7.00
N LEU A 185 18.34 2.55 7.41
CA LEU A 185 19.58 2.61 8.21
C LEU A 185 19.41 1.89 9.56
N ARG A 186 18.29 2.11 10.25
CA ARG A 186 17.96 1.41 11.48
C ARG A 186 17.91 -0.10 11.27
N ARG A 187 17.26 -0.57 10.19
CA ARG A 187 17.17 -2.00 9.83
C ARG A 187 18.51 -2.59 9.40
N ALA A 188 19.41 -1.78 8.83
CA ALA A 188 20.79 -2.17 8.52
C ALA A 188 21.71 -2.20 9.76
N GLY A 189 21.18 -1.94 10.96
CA GLY A 189 21.98 -1.91 12.19
C GLY A 189 22.83 -0.64 12.37
N ARG A 190 22.44 0.47 11.72
CA ARG A 190 23.14 1.77 11.73
C ARG A 190 22.32 2.88 12.40
N PRO A 191 21.91 2.74 13.67
CA PRO A 191 20.99 3.67 14.32
C PRO A 191 21.58 5.08 14.54
N GLN A 192 22.89 5.22 14.68
CA GLN A 192 23.54 6.53 14.80
C GLN A 192 23.41 7.35 13.51
N GLU A 193 23.54 6.69 12.36
CA GLU A 193 23.36 7.33 11.06
C GLU A 193 21.90 7.62 10.77
N ALA A 194 20.98 6.74 11.22
CA ALA A 194 19.55 6.98 11.14
C ALA A 194 19.11 8.25 11.88
N ALA A 195 19.74 8.55 13.02
CA ALA A 195 19.46 9.76 13.81
C ALA A 195 19.99 11.06 13.19
N GLN A 196 20.81 10.97 12.14
CA GLN A 196 21.42 12.11 11.44
C GLN A 196 20.74 12.44 10.11
N VAL A 197 19.73 11.64 9.70
CA VAL A 197 18.89 11.91 8.51
C VAL A 197 17.90 13.02 8.81
#